data_AF-A0A7C4EQ91-F1
#
_entry.id   AF-A0A7C4EQ91-F1
#
_cell.length_a   1.000
_cell.length_b   1.000
_cell.length_c   1.000
_cell.angle_alpha   90.00
_cell.angle_beta   90.00
_cell.angle_gamma   90.00
#
_symmetry.space_group_name_H-M   'P 1'
#
loop_
_entity.id
_entity.type
_entity.pdbx_description
1 polymer ?
#
loop_
_entity_poly.entity_id
_entity_poly.type
_entity_poly.pdbx_seq_one_letter_code
_entity_poly.pdbx_strand_id
1 'polypeptide(L)'
;MNKLVLLITIICLCCVIGGTVLLYQQQGVNLLPKPGAAWTPENQRELAAKLKSAGLTHQAIAAYEHYAQSADLDRPTYGTLCYTIGKMYLDAGDYEKALAWLYRVEIADPSTSLKNDTGSAIITCLERLGKYSAAEHALSRRTSPDQKRERPEGTVIAEISGDKIYAEDVSEALDRLPPWMRSQFDSQQSRREFAKKYIADELLYRKALKLGYDKDPELLKKKKDIERELLVTKLIEHDVHDNMTIDEHDVKTYFEAHRPEYEDKEAVKVSLIKVDEKEAAEKIIREVTAGKDFHQLARDRSRDTATAPHGGRFPGWVRKGENDLGIGNEAEISAALFGKKPGDIIGPVPVGTAWYVFRIEENRPARMPSYDEVKDRVKKDYALRKAQARYQSLLEQTLKSAEVKLYLERFETTTKK
;
A
#
# COMPACT_ATOMS: atom_id res chain seq x y z
N MET A 1 -24.36 27.35 -75.46
CA MET A 1 -25.11 27.70 -74.23
C MET A 1 -25.32 29.20 -74.19
N ASN A 2 -26.58 29.64 -74.28
CA ASN A 2 -26.95 31.05 -74.43
C ASN A 2 -26.49 31.86 -73.21
N LYS A 3 -25.73 32.94 -73.44
CA LYS A 3 -25.31 33.90 -72.41
C LYS A 3 -26.51 34.43 -71.58
N LEU A 4 -27.69 34.47 -72.20
CA LEU A 4 -28.95 34.85 -71.54
C LEU A 4 -29.37 33.86 -70.44
N VAL A 5 -29.23 32.55 -70.67
CA VAL A 5 -29.61 31.51 -69.70
C VAL A 5 -28.67 31.53 -68.51
N LEU A 6 -27.36 31.72 -68.76
CA LEU A 6 -26.34 31.84 -67.70
C LEU A 6 -26.59 33.08 -66.82
N LEU A 7 -26.94 34.21 -67.43
CA LEU A 7 -27.24 35.45 -66.72
C LEU A 7 -28.46 35.30 -65.81
N ILE A 8 -29.53 34.67 -66.31
CA ILE A 8 -30.76 34.44 -65.53
C ILE A 8 -30.50 33.49 -64.36
N THR A 9 -29.69 32.43 -64.55
CA THR A 9 -29.34 31.52 -63.44
C THR A 9 -28.49 32.19 -62.37
N ILE A 10 -27.55 33.06 -62.74
CA ILE A 10 -26.73 33.81 -61.78
C ILE A 10 -27.59 34.81 -60.99
N ILE A 11 -28.52 35.50 -61.66
CA ILE A 11 -29.44 36.43 -60.99
C ILE A 11 -30.36 35.68 -60.01
N CYS A 12 -30.91 34.53 -60.39
CA CYS A 12 -31.70 33.69 -59.47
C CYS A 12 -30.87 33.21 -58.27
N LEU A 13 -29.63 32.77 -58.48
CA LEU A 13 -28.76 32.33 -57.40
C LEU A 13 -28.43 33.49 -56.43
N CYS A 14 -28.14 34.68 -56.96
CA CYS A 14 -27.91 35.88 -56.16
C CYS A 14 -29.17 36.34 -55.41
N CYS A 15 -30.36 36.21 -55.99
CA CYS A 15 -31.63 36.52 -55.31
C CYS A 15 -31.94 35.53 -54.20
N VAL A 16 -31.66 34.23 -54.38
CA VAL A 16 -31.84 33.21 -53.33
C VAL A 16 -30.84 33.43 -52.20
N ILE A 17 -29.56 33.65 -52.51
CA ILE A 17 -28.53 33.93 -51.50
C ILE A 17 -28.86 35.25 -50.78
N GLY A 18 -29.17 36.31 -51.52
CA GLY A 18 -29.57 37.61 -50.95
C GLY A 18 -30.82 37.51 -50.07
N GLY A 19 -31.83 36.75 -50.49
CA GLY A 19 -33.04 36.48 -49.71
C GLY A 19 -32.77 35.68 -48.44
N THR A 20 -31.91 34.67 -48.50
CA THR A 20 -31.49 33.92 -47.30
C THR A 20 -30.69 34.78 -46.33
N VAL A 21 -29.81 35.66 -46.81
CA VAL A 21 -29.04 36.59 -45.97
C VAL A 21 -29.95 37.65 -45.35
N LEU A 22 -30.94 38.17 -46.09
CA LEU A 22 -31.94 39.11 -45.58
C LEU A 22 -32.86 38.46 -44.54
N LEU A 23 -33.27 37.20 -44.74
CA LEU A 23 -34.02 36.43 -43.75
C LEU A 23 -33.18 36.13 -42.50
N TYR A 24 -31.89 35.81 -42.67
CA TYR A 24 -30.96 35.62 -41.56
C TYR A 24 -30.73 36.92 -40.77
N GLN A 25 -30.59 38.06 -41.47
CA GLN A 25 -30.47 39.37 -40.85
C GLN A 25 -31.78 39.81 -40.18
N GLN A 26 -32.95 39.54 -40.76
CA GLN A 26 -34.24 39.83 -40.12
C GLN A 26 -34.50 38.96 -38.89
N GLN A 27 -34.10 37.68 -38.90
CA GLN A 27 -34.14 36.84 -37.70
C GLN A 27 -33.21 37.36 -36.60
N GLY A 28 -32.02 37.85 -36.95
CA GLY A 28 -31.09 38.48 -36.00
C GLY A 28 -31.59 39.80 -35.40
N VAL A 29 -32.33 40.61 -36.17
CA VAL A 29 -32.85 41.92 -35.72
C VAL A 29 -34.11 41.77 -34.84
N ASN A 30 -34.92 40.74 -35.04
CA ASN A 30 -36.10 40.47 -34.19
C ASN A 30 -35.76 39.95 -32.78
N LEU A 31 -34.49 39.62 -32.50
CA LEU A 31 -34.01 39.18 -31.18
C LEU A 31 -33.58 40.35 -30.27
N LEU A 32 -33.40 41.57 -30.81
CA LEU A 32 -32.94 42.70 -30.00
C LEU A 32 -34.01 43.14 -28.99
N PRO A 33 -33.73 43.15 -27.68
CA PRO A 33 -34.71 43.56 -26.67
C PRO A 33 -35.06 45.04 -26.83
N LYS A 34 -36.35 45.35 -26.93
CA LYS A 34 -36.85 46.73 -26.89
C LYS A 34 -36.73 47.27 -25.45
N PRO A 35 -36.31 48.53 -25.23
CA PRO A 35 -36.29 49.13 -23.89
C PRO A 35 -37.66 49.02 -23.22
N GLY A 36 -37.72 48.37 -22.05
CA GLY A 36 -38.96 48.12 -21.30
C GLY A 36 -39.67 46.79 -21.59
N ALA A 37 -39.21 45.99 -22.57
CA ALA A 37 -39.71 44.64 -22.79
C ALA A 37 -39.02 43.62 -21.86
N ALA A 38 -39.76 42.62 -21.38
CA ALA A 38 -39.18 41.50 -20.65
C ALA A 38 -38.18 40.76 -21.55
N TRP A 39 -37.02 40.42 -20.99
CA TRP A 39 -35.99 39.68 -21.74
C TRP A 39 -36.51 38.30 -22.12
N THR A 40 -36.32 37.92 -23.38
CA THR A 40 -36.61 36.55 -23.83
C THR A 40 -35.59 35.56 -23.26
N PRO A 41 -35.92 34.26 -23.17
CA PRO A 41 -34.95 33.25 -22.77
C PRO A 41 -33.72 33.21 -23.68
N GLU A 42 -33.88 33.43 -24.99
CA GLU A 42 -32.76 33.49 -25.94
C GLU A 42 -31.79 34.63 -25.61
N ASN A 43 -32.31 35.79 -25.22
CA ASN A 43 -31.51 36.93 -24.81
C ASN A 43 -30.73 36.62 -23.52
N GLN A 44 -31.34 35.88 -22.58
CA GLN A 44 -30.66 35.41 -21.36
C GLN A 44 -29.53 34.42 -21.67
N ARG A 45 -29.76 33.48 -22.59
CA ARG A 45 -28.73 32.54 -23.04
C ARG A 45 -27.56 33.24 -23.70
N GLU A 46 -27.82 34.21 -24.58
CA GLU A 46 -26.77 34.97 -25.25
C GLU A 46 -25.95 35.81 -24.26
N LEU A 47 -26.62 36.46 -23.30
CA LEU A 47 -25.95 37.18 -22.22
C LEU A 47 -25.06 36.25 -21.40
N ALA A 48 -25.55 35.09 -21.00
CA ALA A 48 -24.79 34.10 -20.25
C ALA A 48 -23.54 33.64 -21.00
N ALA A 49 -23.65 33.41 -22.32
CA ALA A 49 -22.52 33.05 -23.17
C ALA A 49 -21.47 34.17 -23.26
N LYS A 50 -21.88 35.42 -23.43
CA LYS A 50 -20.98 36.58 -23.45
C LYS A 50 -20.27 36.77 -22.11
N LEU A 51 -21.00 36.72 -21.00
CA LEU A 51 -20.42 36.81 -19.66
C LEU A 51 -19.42 35.69 -19.38
N LYS A 52 -19.71 34.46 -19.82
CA LYS A 52 -18.79 33.33 -19.72
C LYS A 52 -17.51 33.57 -20.51
N SER A 53 -17.62 34.04 -21.76
CA SER A 53 -16.44 34.35 -22.59
C SER A 53 -15.59 35.49 -22.04
N ALA A 54 -16.20 36.42 -21.29
CA ALA A 54 -15.52 37.51 -20.62
C ALA A 54 -14.90 37.11 -19.26
N GLY A 55 -15.01 35.84 -18.85
CA GLY A 55 -14.50 35.34 -17.57
C GLY A 55 -15.32 35.75 -16.35
N LEU A 56 -16.52 36.30 -16.54
CA LEU A 56 -17.43 36.72 -15.47
C LEU A 56 -18.29 35.54 -15.00
N THR A 57 -17.65 34.55 -14.37
CA THR A 57 -18.23 33.23 -14.08
C THR A 57 -19.52 33.31 -13.26
N HIS A 58 -19.56 34.07 -12.16
CA HIS A 58 -20.76 34.15 -11.31
C HIS A 58 -21.94 34.82 -12.01
N GLN A 59 -21.70 35.88 -12.77
CA GLN A 59 -22.72 36.58 -13.55
C GLN A 59 -23.23 35.70 -14.69
N ALA A 60 -22.33 34.96 -15.35
CA ALA A 60 -22.68 34.01 -16.39
C ALA A 60 -23.56 32.88 -15.84
N ILE A 61 -23.23 32.35 -14.67
CA ILE A 61 -24.04 31.33 -13.99
C ILE A 61 -25.44 31.89 -13.74
N ALA A 62 -25.58 33.05 -13.08
CA ALA A 62 -26.88 33.64 -12.77
C ALA A 62 -27.77 33.80 -14.02
N ALA A 63 -27.19 34.24 -15.14
CA ALA A 63 -27.90 34.34 -16.42
C ALA A 63 -28.33 32.96 -16.97
N TYR A 64 -27.47 31.92 -16.86
CA TYR A 64 -27.85 30.54 -17.21
C TYR A 64 -28.92 29.95 -16.28
N GLU A 65 -28.91 30.27 -14.99
CA GLU A 65 -29.95 29.83 -14.05
C GLU A 65 -31.31 30.45 -14.42
N HIS A 66 -31.33 31.74 -14.75
CA HIS A 66 -32.53 32.40 -15.27
C HIS A 66 -33.00 31.80 -16.59
N TYR A 67 -32.08 31.48 -17.50
CA TYR A 67 -32.42 30.80 -18.75
C TYR A 67 -33.05 29.41 -18.48
N ALA A 68 -32.46 28.64 -17.56
CA ALA A 68 -32.98 27.32 -17.18
C ALA A 68 -34.39 27.36 -16.57
N GLN A 69 -34.79 28.48 -15.96
CA GLN A 69 -36.12 28.64 -15.34
C GLN A 69 -37.17 29.20 -16.31
N SER A 70 -36.76 29.92 -17.35
CA SER A 70 -37.66 30.67 -18.24
C SER A 70 -37.85 30.05 -19.61
N ALA A 71 -36.94 29.19 -20.06
CA ALA A 71 -37.01 28.53 -21.36
C ALA A 71 -37.81 27.21 -21.30
N ASP A 72 -38.58 26.93 -22.35
CA ASP A 72 -39.19 25.62 -22.57
C ASP A 72 -38.15 24.69 -23.24
N LEU A 73 -37.40 23.96 -22.42
CA LEU A 73 -36.30 23.10 -22.85
C LEU A 73 -36.72 21.63 -22.84
N ASP A 74 -36.34 20.88 -23.86
CA ASP A 74 -36.44 19.43 -23.82
C ASP A 74 -35.48 18.83 -22.77
N ARG A 75 -35.75 17.60 -22.32
CA ARG A 75 -35.00 16.97 -21.23
C ARG A 75 -33.48 16.89 -21.51
N PRO A 76 -33.01 16.50 -22.71
CA PRO A 76 -31.57 16.44 -23.00
C PRO A 76 -30.90 17.83 -22.97
N THR A 77 -31.55 18.86 -23.51
CA THR A 77 -30.99 20.23 -23.50
C THR A 77 -30.96 20.79 -22.08
N TYR A 78 -32.01 20.56 -21.29
CA TYR A 78 -32.04 20.94 -19.88
C TYR A 78 -30.95 20.23 -19.06
N GLY A 79 -30.74 18.92 -19.28
CA GLY A 79 -29.67 18.16 -18.64
C GLY A 79 -28.28 18.69 -18.98
N THR A 80 -28.03 19.03 -20.25
CA THR A 80 -26.75 19.63 -20.70
C THR A 80 -26.51 21.01 -20.09
N LEU A 81 -27.57 21.82 -19.98
CA LEU A 81 -27.51 23.13 -19.33
C LEU A 81 -27.20 22.98 -17.83
N CYS A 82 -27.87 22.07 -17.13
CA CYS A 82 -27.62 21.77 -15.72
C CYS A 82 -26.17 21.30 -15.48
N TYR A 83 -25.65 20.43 -16.34
CA TYR A 83 -24.25 19.98 -16.25
C TYR A 83 -23.28 21.14 -16.46
N THR A 84 -23.56 22.03 -17.42
CA THR A 84 -22.74 23.22 -17.68
C THR A 84 -22.70 24.15 -16.47
N ILE A 85 -23.86 24.44 -15.87
CA ILE A 85 -23.96 25.29 -14.66
C ILE A 85 -23.24 24.61 -13.48
N GLY A 86 -23.46 23.31 -13.29
CA GLY A 86 -22.80 22.52 -12.24
C GLY A 86 -21.28 22.55 -12.34
N LYS A 87 -20.74 22.37 -13.56
CA LYS A 87 -19.30 22.47 -13.81
C LYS A 87 -18.76 23.87 -13.55
N MET A 88 -19.49 24.92 -13.94
CA MET A 88 -19.06 26.30 -13.68
C MET A 88 -19.01 26.62 -12.17
N TYR A 89 -19.94 26.09 -11.36
CA TYR A 89 -19.86 26.19 -9.91
C TYR A 89 -18.70 25.37 -9.32
N LEU A 90 -18.45 24.18 -9.87
CA LEU A 90 -17.32 23.33 -9.46
C LEU A 90 -15.99 24.05 -9.69
N ASP A 91 -15.81 24.62 -10.88
CA ASP A 91 -14.62 25.40 -11.26
C ASP A 91 -14.47 26.67 -10.39
N ALA A 92 -15.59 27.25 -9.95
CA ALA A 92 -15.61 28.40 -9.02
C ALA A 92 -15.41 28.00 -7.55
N GLY A 93 -15.30 26.72 -7.22
CA GLY A 93 -15.12 26.20 -5.85
C GLY A 93 -16.39 26.21 -4.98
N ASP A 94 -17.57 26.50 -5.54
CA ASP A 94 -18.84 26.47 -4.82
C ASP A 94 -19.48 25.07 -4.93
N TYR A 95 -18.90 24.13 -4.18
CA TYR A 95 -19.21 22.71 -4.31
C TYR A 95 -20.66 22.36 -3.90
N GLU A 96 -21.30 23.14 -3.03
CA GLU A 96 -22.69 22.91 -2.64
C GLU A 96 -23.66 23.20 -3.78
N LYS A 97 -23.48 24.35 -4.45
CA LYS A 97 -24.29 24.70 -5.62
C LYS A 97 -23.97 23.82 -6.82
N ALA A 98 -22.69 23.48 -7.02
CA ALA A 98 -22.28 22.51 -8.04
C ALA A 98 -23.01 21.18 -7.86
N LEU A 99 -23.01 20.64 -6.65
CA LEU A 99 -23.68 19.37 -6.33
C LEU A 99 -25.20 19.42 -6.60
N ALA A 100 -25.85 20.52 -6.22
CA ALA A 100 -27.29 20.70 -6.47
C ALA A 100 -27.62 20.67 -7.97
N TRP A 101 -26.82 21.34 -8.79
CA TRP A 101 -26.99 21.36 -10.24
C TRP A 101 -26.65 20.02 -10.91
N LEU A 102 -25.61 19.33 -10.43
CA LEU A 102 -25.23 18.01 -10.96
C LEU A 102 -26.30 16.94 -10.66
N TYR A 103 -26.95 16.96 -9.50
CA TYR A 103 -28.08 16.05 -9.23
C TYR A 103 -29.29 16.30 -10.13
N ARG A 104 -29.52 17.56 -10.56
CA ARG A 104 -30.59 17.85 -11.53
C ARG A 104 -30.34 17.17 -12.87
N VAL A 105 -29.09 16.94 -13.26
CA VAL A 105 -28.75 16.18 -14.47
C VAL A 105 -29.25 14.74 -14.35
N GLU A 106 -28.96 14.07 -13.24
CA GLU A 106 -29.40 12.68 -13.00
C GLU A 106 -30.93 12.53 -12.95
N ILE A 107 -31.63 13.56 -12.46
CA ILE A 107 -33.10 13.58 -12.36
C ILE A 107 -33.74 13.90 -13.73
N ALA A 108 -33.18 14.84 -14.47
CA ALA A 108 -33.76 15.32 -15.73
C ALA A 108 -33.58 14.32 -16.89
N ASP A 109 -32.41 13.66 -16.96
CA ASP A 109 -32.10 12.65 -17.98
C ASP A 109 -31.18 11.55 -17.42
N PRO A 110 -31.75 10.48 -16.84
CA PRO A 110 -30.99 9.34 -16.32
C PRO A 110 -30.18 8.57 -17.38
N SER A 111 -30.49 8.76 -18.66
CA SER A 111 -29.88 8.10 -19.83
C SER A 111 -28.89 8.98 -20.59
N THR A 112 -28.54 10.14 -20.05
CA THR A 112 -27.65 11.09 -20.70
C THR A 112 -26.27 10.50 -21.01
N SER A 113 -25.68 10.88 -22.14
CA SER A 113 -24.28 10.56 -22.46
C SER A 113 -23.29 11.14 -21.44
N LEU A 114 -23.70 12.15 -20.67
CA LEU A 114 -22.91 12.82 -19.64
C LEU A 114 -22.90 12.09 -18.28
N LYS A 115 -23.49 10.89 -18.19
CA LYS A 115 -23.72 10.19 -16.91
C LYS A 115 -22.42 9.94 -16.13
N ASN A 116 -21.38 9.50 -16.81
CA ASN A 116 -20.08 9.21 -16.17
C ASN A 116 -19.40 10.48 -15.68
N ASP A 117 -19.35 11.52 -16.51
CA ASP A 117 -18.74 12.80 -16.18
C ASP A 117 -19.46 13.49 -15.02
N THR A 118 -20.80 13.46 -15.05
CA THR A 118 -21.65 13.98 -13.96
C THR A 118 -21.40 13.19 -12.67
N GLY A 119 -21.31 11.87 -12.74
CA GLY A 119 -21.02 11.01 -11.60
C GLY A 119 -19.68 11.33 -10.94
N SER A 120 -18.63 11.52 -11.74
CA SER A 120 -17.29 11.92 -11.29
C SER A 120 -17.30 13.31 -10.62
N ALA A 121 -17.99 14.27 -11.24
CA ALA A 121 -18.14 15.61 -10.67
C ALA A 121 -18.89 15.60 -9.33
N ILE A 122 -19.94 14.78 -9.19
CA ILE A 122 -20.68 14.62 -7.93
C ILE A 122 -19.79 14.06 -6.82
N ILE A 123 -18.99 13.04 -7.12
CA ILE A 123 -18.05 12.45 -6.16
C ILE A 123 -17.03 13.50 -5.71
N THR A 124 -16.45 14.24 -6.67
CA THR A 124 -15.51 15.33 -6.39
C THR A 124 -16.12 16.39 -5.47
N CYS A 125 -17.37 16.83 -5.73
CA CYS A 125 -18.06 17.78 -4.86
C CYS A 125 -18.26 17.23 -3.44
N LEU A 126 -18.66 15.97 -3.31
CA LEU A 126 -18.90 15.33 -2.00
C LEU A 126 -17.60 15.20 -1.19
N GLU A 127 -16.48 14.85 -1.82
CA GLU A 127 -15.16 14.81 -1.19
C GLU A 127 -14.71 16.19 -0.72
N ARG A 128 -14.84 17.21 -1.57
CA ARG A 128 -14.46 18.59 -1.24
C ARG A 128 -15.31 19.20 -0.12
N LEU A 129 -16.55 18.75 0.02
CA LEU A 129 -17.44 19.12 1.14
C LEU A 129 -17.19 18.29 2.41
N GLY A 130 -16.21 17.38 2.43
CA GLY A 130 -15.94 16.50 3.56
C GLY A 130 -17.01 15.42 3.79
N LYS A 131 -17.91 15.20 2.82
CA LYS A 131 -19.01 14.22 2.89
C LYS A 131 -18.57 12.85 2.34
N TYR A 132 -17.47 12.32 2.88
CA TYR A 132 -16.80 11.12 2.36
C TYR A 132 -17.69 9.88 2.29
N SER A 133 -18.56 9.65 3.29
CA SER A 133 -19.51 8.52 3.26
C SER A 133 -20.51 8.65 2.09
N ALA A 134 -20.98 9.86 1.80
CA ALA A 134 -21.85 10.10 0.66
C ALA A 134 -21.09 9.95 -0.66
N ALA A 135 -19.83 10.40 -0.73
CA ALA A 135 -18.95 10.19 -1.88
C ALA A 135 -18.73 8.70 -2.14
N GLU A 136 -18.46 7.92 -1.09
CA GLU A 136 -18.28 6.47 -1.15
C GLU A 136 -19.56 5.76 -1.57
N HIS A 137 -20.74 6.15 -1.06
CA HIS A 137 -22.02 5.60 -1.54
C HIS A 137 -22.34 5.99 -2.98
N ALA A 138 -21.95 7.19 -3.42
CA ALA A 138 -22.18 7.66 -4.77
C ALA A 138 -21.19 7.03 -5.77
N LEU A 139 -19.94 6.80 -5.35
CA LEU A 139 -18.96 5.98 -6.05
C LEU A 139 -19.44 4.55 -6.10
N SER A 140 -19.73 3.93 -4.96
CA SER A 140 -20.25 2.57 -4.84
C SER A 140 -21.52 2.35 -5.65
N ARG A 141 -22.51 3.25 -5.73
CA ARG A 141 -23.65 3.03 -6.65
C ARG A 141 -23.26 3.03 -8.14
N ARG A 142 -22.13 3.65 -8.49
CA ARG A 142 -21.62 3.78 -9.86
C ARG A 142 -20.51 2.77 -10.19
N THR A 143 -19.81 2.27 -9.18
CA THR A 143 -18.71 1.29 -9.25
C THR A 143 -19.08 -0.05 -8.62
N SER A 144 -20.28 -0.16 -8.02
CA SER A 144 -20.79 -1.42 -7.51
C SER A 144 -20.78 -2.43 -8.64
N PRO A 145 -20.44 -3.69 -8.33
CA PRO A 145 -20.45 -4.78 -9.29
C PRO A 145 -21.83 -5.09 -9.89
N ASP A 146 -22.87 -4.31 -9.58
CA ASP A 146 -24.16 -4.30 -10.28
C ASP A 146 -24.07 -3.83 -11.74
N GLN A 147 -22.93 -3.30 -12.20
CA GLN A 147 -22.57 -3.50 -13.59
C GLN A 147 -22.10 -4.94 -13.76
N LYS A 148 -23.07 -5.80 -14.11
CA LYS A 148 -22.89 -7.09 -14.79
C LYS A 148 -21.54 -7.09 -15.51
N ARG A 149 -20.51 -7.72 -14.94
CA ARG A 149 -19.19 -7.80 -15.56
C ARG A 149 -19.34 -8.71 -16.77
N GLU A 150 -19.87 -8.23 -17.88
CA GLU A 150 -19.95 -9.03 -19.10
C GLU A 150 -18.54 -9.03 -19.71
N ARG A 151 -17.82 -10.15 -19.55
CA ARG A 151 -16.57 -10.41 -20.27
C ARG A 151 -16.96 -11.19 -21.52
N PRO A 152 -16.92 -10.58 -22.73
CA PRO A 152 -17.43 -11.20 -23.95
C PRO A 152 -16.79 -12.56 -24.27
N GLU A 153 -15.56 -12.78 -23.80
CA GLU A 153 -14.77 -14.00 -24.02
C GLU A 153 -14.44 -14.77 -22.74
N GLY A 154 -14.94 -14.34 -21.57
CA GLY A 154 -14.61 -14.98 -20.29
C GLY A 154 -15.32 -16.32 -20.11
N THR A 155 -14.62 -17.30 -19.52
CA THR A 155 -15.27 -18.59 -19.20
C THR A 155 -16.12 -18.45 -17.95
N VAL A 156 -17.45 -18.56 -18.08
CA VAL A 156 -18.37 -18.50 -16.94
C VAL A 156 -18.29 -19.79 -16.12
N ILE A 157 -18.04 -19.66 -14.82
CA ILE A 157 -17.93 -20.79 -13.89
C ILE A 157 -19.06 -20.81 -12.85
N ALA A 158 -19.75 -19.69 -12.63
CA ALA A 158 -20.93 -19.61 -11.79
C ALA A 158 -21.80 -18.39 -12.16
N GLU A 159 -23.06 -18.43 -11.74
CA GLU A 159 -23.99 -17.31 -11.89
C GLU A 159 -24.77 -17.11 -10.57
N ILE A 160 -24.83 -15.87 -10.08
CA ILE A 160 -25.49 -15.50 -8.83
C ILE A 160 -26.48 -14.37 -9.15
N SER A 161 -27.79 -14.69 -9.14
CA SER A 161 -28.86 -13.71 -9.37
C SER A 161 -28.70 -12.88 -10.67
N GLY A 162 -28.14 -13.47 -11.73
CA GLY A 162 -27.87 -12.80 -13.02
C GLY A 162 -26.45 -12.25 -13.19
N ASP A 163 -25.65 -12.25 -12.13
CA ASP A 163 -24.21 -11.89 -12.19
C ASP A 163 -23.36 -13.12 -12.49
N LYS A 164 -22.58 -13.05 -13.57
CA LYS A 164 -21.65 -14.12 -13.95
C LYS A 164 -20.32 -13.95 -13.22
N ILE A 165 -19.82 -15.06 -12.67
CA ILE A 165 -18.45 -15.19 -12.15
C ILE A 165 -17.64 -15.97 -13.17
N TYR A 166 -16.45 -15.47 -13.50
CA TYR A 166 -15.60 -16.03 -14.54
C TYR A 166 -14.39 -16.78 -13.96
N ALA A 167 -13.83 -17.68 -14.75
CA ALA A 167 -12.63 -18.42 -14.41
C ALA A 167 -11.44 -17.49 -14.09
N GLU A 168 -11.34 -16.34 -14.74
CA GLU A 168 -10.25 -15.40 -14.52
C GLU A 168 -10.42 -14.62 -13.21
N ASP A 169 -11.63 -14.47 -12.67
CA ASP A 169 -11.82 -13.91 -11.32
C ASP A 169 -11.17 -14.81 -10.26
N VAL A 170 -11.27 -16.14 -10.46
CA VAL A 170 -10.63 -17.13 -9.60
C VAL A 170 -9.11 -17.15 -9.82
N SER A 171 -8.64 -17.02 -11.06
CA SER A 171 -7.21 -16.92 -11.36
C SER A 171 -6.58 -15.70 -10.69
N GLU A 172 -7.21 -14.52 -10.81
CA GLU A 172 -6.72 -13.29 -10.19
C GLU A 172 -6.68 -13.41 -8.66
N ALA A 173 -7.67 -14.07 -8.06
CA ALA A 173 -7.67 -14.36 -6.63
C ALA A 173 -6.51 -15.28 -6.22
N LEU A 174 -6.16 -16.29 -7.03
CA LEU A 174 -4.99 -17.15 -6.81
C LEU A 174 -3.67 -16.37 -6.94
N ASP A 175 -3.59 -15.46 -7.91
CA ASP A 175 -2.39 -14.64 -8.16
C ASP A 175 -2.09 -13.66 -7.02
N ARG A 176 -3.08 -13.34 -6.19
CA ARG A 176 -2.90 -12.52 -4.99
C ARG A 176 -2.36 -13.31 -3.78
N LEU A 177 -2.39 -14.65 -3.82
CA LEU A 177 -1.87 -15.45 -2.72
C LEU A 177 -0.33 -15.43 -2.68
N PRO A 178 0.30 -15.66 -1.51
CA PRO A 178 1.74 -15.87 -1.43
C PRO A 178 2.20 -17.08 -2.28
N PRO A 179 3.42 -17.05 -2.87
CA PRO A 179 3.87 -18.13 -3.76
C PRO A 179 3.82 -19.53 -3.15
N TRP A 180 4.17 -19.66 -1.85
CA TRP A 180 4.12 -20.93 -1.13
C TRP A 180 2.71 -21.49 -0.91
N MET A 181 1.68 -20.65 -1.01
CA MET A 181 0.28 -21.04 -0.91
C MET A 181 -0.31 -21.38 -2.29
N ARG A 182 0.18 -20.72 -3.36
CA ARG A 182 -0.25 -20.99 -4.74
C ARG A 182 0.01 -22.43 -5.16
N SER A 183 1.15 -23.00 -4.76
CA SER A 183 1.54 -24.38 -5.11
C SER A 183 0.55 -25.46 -4.62
N GLN A 184 -0.26 -25.15 -3.61
CA GLN A 184 -1.34 -26.04 -3.15
C GLN A 184 -2.48 -26.15 -4.17
N PHE A 185 -2.53 -25.26 -5.16
CA PHE A 185 -3.58 -25.15 -6.17
C PHE A 185 -3.08 -25.48 -7.59
N ASP A 186 -2.00 -26.23 -7.73
CA ASP A 186 -1.45 -26.58 -9.04
C ASP A 186 -2.29 -27.63 -9.79
N SER A 187 -3.01 -28.49 -9.07
CA SER A 187 -3.88 -29.51 -9.69
C SER A 187 -5.24 -28.95 -10.12
N GLN A 188 -5.84 -29.55 -11.15
CA GLN A 188 -7.19 -29.16 -11.60
C GLN A 188 -8.24 -29.33 -10.48
N GLN A 189 -8.09 -30.35 -9.61
CA GLN A 189 -9.03 -30.59 -8.52
C GLN A 189 -8.93 -29.52 -7.44
N SER A 190 -7.72 -29.17 -6.99
CA SER A 190 -7.49 -28.11 -6.00
C SER A 190 -7.98 -26.74 -6.51
N ARG A 191 -7.83 -26.44 -7.81
CA ARG A 191 -8.40 -25.23 -8.42
C ARG A 191 -9.93 -25.21 -8.38
N ARG A 192 -10.58 -26.35 -8.64
CA ARG A 192 -12.05 -26.47 -8.52
C ARG A 192 -12.53 -26.25 -7.10
N GLU A 193 -11.83 -26.79 -6.10
CA GLU A 193 -12.17 -26.57 -4.70
C GLU A 193 -11.96 -25.10 -4.27
N PHE A 194 -10.88 -24.46 -4.75
CA PHE A 194 -10.68 -23.03 -4.54
C PHE A 194 -11.78 -22.19 -5.20
N ALA A 195 -12.18 -22.51 -6.43
CA ALA A 195 -13.27 -21.82 -7.12
C ALA A 195 -14.59 -21.93 -6.35
N LYS A 196 -14.94 -23.13 -5.85
CA LYS A 196 -16.13 -23.33 -4.99
C LYS A 196 -16.08 -22.45 -3.75
N LYS A 197 -14.93 -22.42 -3.07
CA LYS A 197 -14.74 -21.58 -1.88
C LYS A 197 -14.87 -20.09 -2.21
N TYR A 198 -14.25 -19.64 -3.29
CA TYR A 198 -14.34 -18.26 -3.77
C TYR A 198 -15.81 -17.83 -4.00
N ILE A 199 -16.59 -18.68 -4.69
CA ILE A 199 -18.02 -18.44 -4.92
C ILE A 199 -18.80 -18.42 -3.60
N ALA A 200 -18.49 -19.32 -2.66
CA ALA A 200 -19.12 -19.35 -1.35
C ALA A 200 -18.82 -18.08 -0.53
N ASP A 201 -17.57 -17.62 -0.53
CA ASP A 201 -17.16 -16.39 0.16
C ASP A 201 -17.86 -15.16 -0.45
N GLU A 202 -18.01 -15.10 -1.78
CA GLU A 202 -18.79 -14.06 -2.47
C GLU A 202 -20.27 -14.06 -2.06
N LEU A 203 -20.90 -15.22 -1.95
CA LEU A 203 -22.27 -15.35 -1.46
C LEU A 203 -22.42 -14.87 0.00
N LEU A 204 -21.44 -15.21 0.85
CA LEU A 204 -21.40 -14.76 2.24
C LEU A 204 -21.20 -13.25 2.33
N TYR A 205 -20.33 -12.67 1.50
CA TYR A 205 -20.14 -11.23 1.39
C TYR A 205 -21.43 -10.51 0.98
N ARG A 206 -22.12 -10.98 -0.06
CA ARG A 206 -23.43 -10.43 -0.47
C ARG A 206 -24.47 -10.52 0.64
N LYS A 207 -24.49 -11.63 1.39
CA LYS A 207 -25.36 -11.77 2.57
C LYS A 207 -25.00 -10.77 3.65
N ALA A 208 -23.72 -10.55 3.93
CA ALA A 208 -23.25 -9.56 4.89
C ALA A 208 -23.68 -8.13 4.53
N LEU A 209 -23.61 -7.77 3.24
CA LEU A 209 -24.12 -6.48 2.74
C LEU A 209 -25.64 -6.34 2.91
N LYS A 210 -26.41 -7.39 2.58
CA LYS A 210 -27.88 -7.38 2.78
C LYS A 210 -28.27 -7.23 4.25
N LEU A 211 -27.45 -7.77 5.16
CA LEU A 211 -27.62 -7.63 6.61
C LEU A 211 -27.11 -6.28 7.15
N GLY A 212 -26.50 -5.45 6.30
CA GLY A 212 -26.01 -4.12 6.66
C GLY A 212 -24.73 -4.10 7.48
N TYR A 213 -23.95 -5.20 7.49
CA TYR A 213 -22.69 -5.25 8.24
C TYR A 213 -21.65 -4.25 7.72
N ASP A 214 -21.76 -3.83 6.46
CA ASP A 214 -20.93 -2.76 5.88
C ASP A 214 -21.12 -1.40 6.56
N LYS A 215 -22.23 -1.20 7.27
CA LYS A 215 -22.60 0.03 7.99
C LYS A 215 -22.30 -0.03 9.48
N ASP A 216 -21.79 -1.15 9.97
CA ASP A 216 -21.42 -1.32 11.37
C ASP A 216 -20.34 -0.29 11.77
N PRO A 217 -20.55 0.52 12.83
CA PRO A 217 -19.60 1.56 13.22
C PRO A 217 -18.20 1.03 13.58
N GLU A 218 -18.09 -0.14 14.20
CA GLU A 218 -16.79 -0.73 14.53
C GLU A 218 -16.07 -1.19 13.26
N LEU A 219 -16.79 -1.82 12.32
CA LEU A 219 -16.22 -2.22 11.04
C LEU A 219 -15.78 -1.01 10.21
N LEU A 220 -16.58 0.07 10.15
CA LEU A 220 -16.22 1.29 9.46
C LEU A 220 -14.96 1.93 10.04
N LYS A 221 -14.83 1.96 11.37
CA LYS A 221 -13.61 2.42 12.03
C LYS A 221 -12.42 1.54 11.66
N LYS A 222 -12.58 0.22 11.71
CA LYS A 222 -11.52 -0.74 11.37
C LYS A 222 -11.08 -0.63 9.91
N LYS A 223 -12.02 -0.45 8.97
CA LYS A 223 -11.72 -0.20 7.55
C LYS A 223 -10.83 1.04 7.40
N LYS A 224 -11.19 2.14 8.07
CA LYS A 224 -10.42 3.39 8.06
C LYS A 224 -9.01 3.24 8.67
N ASP A 225 -8.89 2.47 9.74
CA ASP A 225 -7.59 2.23 10.37
C ASP A 225 -6.68 1.37 9.48
N ILE A 226 -7.22 0.32 8.83
CA ILE A 226 -6.51 -0.50 7.84
C ILE A 226 -6.12 0.35 6.63
N GLU A 227 -7.04 1.16 6.11
CA GLU A 227 -6.76 2.07 4.98
C GLU A 227 -5.58 2.99 5.31
N ARG A 228 -5.59 3.62 6.49
CA ARG A 228 -4.49 4.47 6.95
C ARG A 228 -3.16 3.73 6.99
N GLU A 229 -3.16 2.51 7.55
CA GLU A 229 -1.96 1.67 7.64
C GLU A 229 -1.43 1.30 6.24
N LEU A 230 -2.31 0.93 5.32
CA LEU A 230 -1.94 0.62 3.93
C LEU A 230 -1.37 1.82 3.20
N LEU A 231 -1.96 3.01 3.37
CA LEU A 231 -1.46 4.24 2.77
C LEU A 231 -0.09 4.63 3.31
N VAL A 232 0.11 4.54 4.63
CA VAL A 232 1.42 4.80 5.27
C VAL A 232 2.45 3.78 4.79
N THR A 233 2.08 2.50 4.74
CA THR A 233 2.97 1.43 4.24
C THR A 233 3.36 1.69 2.79
N LYS A 234 2.41 2.08 1.94
CA LYS A 234 2.66 2.37 0.53
C LYS A 234 3.59 3.58 0.35
N LEU A 235 3.41 4.62 1.17
CA LEU A 235 4.31 5.77 1.19
C LEU A 235 5.74 5.36 1.58
N ILE A 236 5.89 4.55 2.63
CA ILE A 236 7.20 4.06 3.07
C ILE A 236 7.85 3.18 2.01
N GLU A 237 7.11 2.27 1.37
CA GLU A 237 7.61 1.45 0.27
C GLU A 237 8.16 2.35 -0.85
N HIS A 238 7.38 3.32 -1.31
CA HIS A 238 7.76 4.22 -2.39
C HIS A 238 8.96 5.13 -2.01
N ASP A 239 8.88 5.85 -0.89
CA ASP A 239 9.85 6.88 -0.53
C ASP A 239 11.13 6.32 0.09
N VAL A 240 11.02 5.21 0.82
CA VAL A 240 12.16 4.59 1.50
C VAL A 240 12.79 3.49 0.66
N HIS A 241 12.02 2.62 0.00
CA HIS A 241 12.55 1.41 -0.66
C HIS A 241 12.73 1.62 -2.17
N ASP A 242 11.67 1.98 -2.90
CA ASP A 242 11.70 2.06 -4.38
C ASP A 242 12.63 3.16 -4.88
N ASN A 243 12.67 4.30 -4.17
CA ASN A 243 13.53 5.42 -4.51
C ASN A 243 14.97 5.27 -4.00
N MET A 244 15.35 4.12 -3.41
CA MET A 244 16.66 3.92 -2.80
C MET A 244 17.63 3.26 -3.78
N THR A 245 18.62 4.04 -4.21
CA THR A 245 19.76 3.52 -4.95
C THR A 245 20.85 3.05 -3.97
N ILE A 246 21.42 1.87 -4.22
CA ILE A 246 22.57 1.34 -3.49
C ILE A 246 23.76 1.37 -4.43
N ASP A 247 24.69 2.28 -4.17
CA ASP A 247 25.93 2.39 -4.93
C ASP A 247 27.00 1.47 -4.33
N GLU A 248 27.79 0.82 -5.18
CA GLU A 248 28.82 -0.11 -4.73
C GLU A 248 29.97 0.60 -4.00
N HIS A 249 30.27 1.85 -4.36
CA HIS A 249 31.22 2.70 -3.65
C HIS A 249 30.74 2.95 -2.21
N ASP A 250 29.46 3.30 -2.02
CA ASP A 250 28.90 3.54 -0.69
C ASP A 250 28.96 2.29 0.19
N VAL A 251 28.66 1.12 -0.37
CA VAL A 251 28.74 -0.16 0.36
C VAL A 251 30.18 -0.46 0.78
N LYS A 252 31.16 -0.15 -0.07
CA LYS A 252 32.58 -0.31 0.27
C LYS A 252 33.02 0.67 1.36
N THR A 253 32.67 1.95 1.25
CA THR A 253 32.93 2.94 2.30
C THR A 253 32.26 2.55 3.61
N TYR A 254 31.05 1.99 3.55
CA TYR A 254 30.35 1.46 4.71
C TYR A 254 31.14 0.32 5.37
N PHE A 255 31.64 -0.65 4.59
CA PHE A 255 32.51 -1.70 5.09
C PHE A 255 33.78 -1.15 5.75
N GLU A 256 34.44 -0.17 5.14
CA GLU A 256 35.66 0.43 5.69
C GLU A 256 35.40 1.11 7.04
N ALA A 257 34.27 1.81 7.18
CA ALA A 257 33.87 2.46 8.42
C ALA A 257 33.40 1.48 9.52
N HIS A 258 32.87 0.31 9.14
CA HIS A 258 32.30 -0.69 10.06
C HIS A 258 33.09 -2.00 10.08
N ARG A 259 34.35 -1.95 9.64
CA ARG A 259 35.22 -3.13 9.50
C ARG A 259 35.27 -4.01 10.75
N PRO A 260 35.30 -3.48 11.99
CA PRO A 260 35.27 -4.31 13.21
C PRO A 260 34.00 -5.16 13.36
N GLU A 261 32.85 -4.73 12.81
CA GLU A 261 31.58 -5.47 12.88
C GLU A 261 31.61 -6.74 12.03
N TYR A 262 32.54 -6.81 11.08
CA TYR A 262 32.69 -7.92 10.14
C TYR A 262 33.80 -8.89 10.51
N GLU A 263 34.50 -8.65 11.62
CA GLU A 263 35.55 -9.53 12.11
C GLU A 263 35.02 -10.93 12.43
N ASP A 264 35.69 -11.95 11.89
CA ASP A 264 35.50 -13.31 12.37
C ASP A 264 36.25 -13.41 13.70
N LYS A 265 35.51 -13.37 14.82
CA LYS A 265 36.10 -13.54 16.15
C LYS A 265 36.78 -14.91 16.28
N GLU A 266 37.77 -14.95 17.17
CA GLU A 266 38.38 -16.20 17.63
C GLU A 266 37.27 -17.15 18.11
N ALA A 267 37.33 -18.40 17.66
CA ALA A 267 36.30 -19.38 17.93
C ALA A 267 36.92 -20.75 18.26
N VAL A 268 36.31 -21.50 19.16
CA VAL A 268 36.73 -22.86 19.52
C VAL A 268 35.57 -23.85 19.43
N LYS A 269 35.83 -25.07 18.99
CA LYS A 269 34.93 -26.20 19.24
C LYS A 269 35.34 -26.87 20.52
N VAL A 270 34.37 -27.18 21.36
CA VAL A 270 34.63 -27.79 22.67
C VAL A 270 33.74 -29.00 22.89
N SER A 271 34.25 -29.92 23.70
CA SER A 271 33.42 -30.87 24.43
C SER A 271 33.38 -30.47 25.90
N LEU A 272 32.27 -30.71 26.60
CA LEU A 272 32.07 -30.31 27.99
C LEU A 272 31.52 -31.44 28.85
N ILE A 273 31.87 -31.40 30.14
CA ILE A 273 31.32 -32.24 31.19
C ILE A 273 30.87 -31.34 32.33
N LYS A 274 29.60 -31.45 32.71
CA LYS A 274 29.00 -30.71 33.83
C LYS A 274 28.86 -31.63 35.04
N VAL A 275 29.30 -31.17 36.20
CA VAL A 275 29.12 -31.85 37.49
C VAL A 275 28.76 -30.85 38.60
N ASP A 276 28.26 -31.32 39.73
CA ASP A 276 27.84 -30.43 40.84
C ASP A 276 28.98 -30.06 41.78
N GLU A 277 29.96 -30.95 41.91
CA GLU A 277 31.04 -30.83 42.89
C GLU A 277 32.38 -30.58 42.19
N LYS A 278 33.20 -29.71 42.77
CA LYS A 278 34.53 -29.38 42.24
C LYS A 278 35.42 -30.61 42.20
N GLU A 279 35.35 -31.43 43.23
CA GLU A 279 36.12 -32.66 43.43
C GLU A 279 35.82 -33.68 42.34
N ALA A 280 34.56 -33.75 41.88
CA ALA A 280 34.15 -34.59 40.76
C ALA A 280 34.79 -34.12 39.44
N ALA A 281 34.83 -32.81 39.20
CA ALA A 281 35.46 -32.23 38.02
C ALA A 281 36.99 -32.46 38.04
N GLU A 282 37.65 -32.25 39.18
CA GLU A 282 39.08 -32.55 39.36
C GLU A 282 39.40 -34.04 39.13
N LYS A 283 38.52 -34.94 39.59
CA LYS A 283 38.65 -36.38 39.34
C LYS A 283 38.58 -36.70 37.85
N ILE A 284 37.64 -36.10 37.12
CA ILE A 284 37.51 -36.26 35.67
C ILE A 284 38.78 -35.79 34.96
N ILE A 285 39.32 -34.62 35.34
CA ILE A 285 40.56 -34.10 34.76
C ILE A 285 41.71 -35.10 34.96
N ARG A 286 41.91 -35.61 36.19
CA ARG A 286 42.94 -36.62 36.47
C ARG A 286 42.78 -37.88 35.63
N GLU A 287 41.56 -38.36 35.46
CA GLU A 287 41.27 -39.56 34.67
C GLU A 287 41.53 -39.36 33.18
N VAL A 288 41.18 -38.20 32.63
CA VAL A 288 41.45 -37.86 31.23
C VAL A 288 42.95 -37.69 30.99
N THR A 289 43.66 -37.02 31.91
CA THR A 289 45.13 -36.90 31.84
C THR A 289 45.82 -38.26 31.95
N ALA A 290 45.24 -39.22 32.66
CA ALA A 290 45.71 -40.61 32.72
C ALA A 290 45.35 -41.46 31.48
N GLY A 291 44.73 -40.86 30.45
CA GLY A 291 44.43 -41.51 29.18
C GLY A 291 43.02 -42.10 29.06
N LYS A 292 42.12 -41.85 30.01
CA LYS A 292 40.70 -42.23 29.82
C LYS A 292 40.06 -41.35 28.75
N ASP A 293 39.12 -41.93 27.99
CA ASP A 293 38.40 -41.20 26.95
C ASP A 293 37.44 -40.15 27.55
N PHE A 294 37.62 -38.88 27.15
CA PHE A 294 36.80 -37.77 27.61
C PHE A 294 35.32 -37.94 27.23
N HIS A 295 35.04 -38.40 26.02
CA HIS A 295 33.66 -38.49 25.52
C HIS A 295 32.88 -39.59 26.23
N GLN A 296 33.54 -40.67 26.61
CA GLN A 296 32.96 -41.72 27.42
C GLN A 296 32.66 -41.22 28.85
N LEU A 297 33.61 -40.53 29.47
CA LEU A 297 33.36 -39.89 30.77
C LEU A 297 32.23 -38.86 30.71
N ALA A 298 32.09 -38.14 29.59
CA ALA A 298 30.99 -37.22 29.37
C ALA A 298 29.63 -37.93 29.31
N ARG A 299 29.53 -39.05 28.57
CA ARG A 299 28.31 -39.87 28.53
C ARG A 299 27.93 -40.42 29.90
N ASP A 300 28.92 -40.88 30.65
CA ASP A 300 28.70 -41.63 31.88
C ASP A 300 28.46 -40.73 33.10
N ARG A 301 29.01 -39.51 33.11
CA ARG A 301 29.09 -38.69 34.33
C ARG A 301 28.63 -37.25 34.17
N SER A 302 28.45 -36.74 32.95
CA SER A 302 27.99 -35.36 32.77
C SER A 302 26.52 -35.24 33.12
N ARG A 303 26.20 -34.21 33.92
CA ARG A 303 24.82 -33.77 34.20
C ARG A 303 24.25 -32.87 33.11
N ASP A 304 25.04 -32.54 32.08
CA ASP A 304 24.54 -31.77 30.95
C ASP A 304 23.78 -32.67 29.98
N THR A 305 22.46 -32.68 30.09
CA THR A 305 21.58 -33.55 29.29
C THR A 305 21.60 -33.22 27.80
N ALA A 306 22.00 -32.01 27.42
CA ALA A 306 22.07 -31.57 26.03
C ALA A 306 23.26 -32.21 25.28
N THR A 307 24.45 -32.24 25.87
CA THR A 307 25.66 -32.72 25.20
C THR A 307 26.12 -34.11 25.67
N ALA A 308 25.76 -34.56 26.88
CA ALA A 308 26.20 -35.85 27.43
C ALA A 308 25.92 -37.04 26.49
N PRO A 309 24.70 -37.20 25.90
CA PRO A 309 24.43 -38.30 24.96
C PRO A 309 25.35 -38.30 23.73
N HIS A 310 25.86 -37.12 23.36
CA HIS A 310 26.78 -36.91 22.25
C HIS A 310 28.25 -36.88 22.68
N GLY A 311 28.57 -37.40 23.87
CA GLY A 311 29.92 -37.43 24.40
C GLY A 311 30.46 -36.05 24.79
N GLY A 312 29.58 -35.17 25.24
CA GLY A 312 29.92 -33.82 25.66
C GLY A 312 30.15 -32.84 24.50
N ARG A 313 30.04 -33.28 23.24
CA ARG A 313 30.33 -32.43 22.08
C ARG A 313 29.29 -31.31 21.96
N PHE A 314 29.74 -30.06 22.02
CA PHE A 314 28.89 -28.93 21.72
C PHE A 314 28.71 -28.84 20.18
N PRO A 315 27.47 -28.72 19.67
CA PRO A 315 27.21 -28.75 18.23
C PRO A 315 27.71 -27.51 17.46
N GLY A 316 28.04 -26.42 18.17
CA GLY A 316 28.45 -25.16 17.59
C GLY A 316 29.92 -24.81 17.83
N TRP A 317 30.29 -23.61 17.38
CA TRP A 317 31.53 -22.94 17.77
C TRP A 317 31.23 -21.99 18.92
N VAL A 318 32.13 -21.90 19.89
CA VAL A 318 32.10 -20.89 20.95
C VAL A 318 32.98 -19.74 20.51
N ARG A 319 32.38 -18.56 20.27
CA ARG A 319 33.07 -17.35 19.84
C ARG A 319 33.43 -16.45 21.01
N LYS A 320 34.56 -15.78 20.90
CA LYS A 320 35.09 -14.91 21.94
C LYS A 320 34.14 -13.76 22.25
N GLY A 321 33.75 -13.64 23.52
CA GLY A 321 32.83 -12.60 23.97
C GLY A 321 31.37 -12.81 23.56
N GLU A 322 30.99 -14.02 23.16
CA GLU A 322 29.59 -14.39 22.88
C GLU A 322 29.11 -15.46 23.85
N ASN A 323 27.79 -15.51 24.10
CA ASN A 323 27.17 -16.50 24.97
C ASN A 323 26.69 -17.73 24.19
N ASP A 324 27.54 -18.29 23.32
CA ASP A 324 27.16 -19.42 22.46
C ASP A 324 26.77 -20.67 23.26
N LEU A 325 27.39 -20.89 24.43
CA LEU A 325 27.11 -22.04 25.29
C LEU A 325 25.80 -21.88 26.09
N GLY A 326 25.30 -20.66 26.30
CA GLY A 326 24.08 -20.41 27.06
C GLY A 326 24.13 -20.84 28.53
N ILE A 327 25.33 -21.08 29.08
CA ILE A 327 25.52 -21.56 30.46
C ILE A 327 25.83 -20.42 31.46
N GLY A 328 26.02 -19.18 30.98
CA GLY A 328 26.36 -18.02 31.80
C GLY A 328 27.85 -17.95 32.16
N ASN A 329 28.28 -16.85 32.80
CA ASN A 329 29.65 -16.59 33.22
C ASN A 329 30.65 -16.51 32.04
N GLU A 330 30.24 -15.77 31.00
CA GLU A 330 30.89 -15.69 29.70
C GLU A 330 32.34 -15.19 29.79
N ALA A 331 32.60 -14.27 30.71
CA ALA A 331 33.94 -13.70 30.91
C ALA A 331 34.95 -14.78 31.35
N GLU A 332 34.58 -15.61 32.33
CA GLU A 332 35.45 -16.66 32.87
C GLU A 332 35.62 -17.82 31.89
N ILE A 333 34.53 -18.22 31.22
CA ILE A 333 34.57 -19.24 30.16
C ILE A 333 35.46 -18.77 28.99
N SER A 334 35.27 -17.53 28.54
CA SER A 334 36.08 -16.96 27.46
C SER A 334 37.56 -16.92 27.85
N ALA A 335 37.90 -16.47 29.05
CA ALA A 335 39.28 -16.47 29.53
C ALA A 335 39.89 -17.89 29.62
N ALA A 336 39.07 -18.90 29.92
CA ALA A 336 39.52 -20.28 30.07
C ALA A 336 39.75 -20.99 28.73
N LEU A 337 38.90 -20.74 27.72
CA LEU A 337 38.86 -21.49 26.47
C LEU A 337 39.72 -20.93 25.35
N PHE A 338 39.86 -19.61 25.24
CA PHE A 338 40.59 -18.98 24.13
C PHE A 338 42.11 -18.99 24.33
N GLY A 339 42.87 -19.00 23.24
CA GLY A 339 44.34 -19.18 23.26
C GLY A 339 44.83 -20.60 23.60
N LYS A 340 43.92 -21.57 23.71
CA LYS A 340 44.23 -22.99 23.98
C LYS A 340 44.42 -23.78 22.68
N LYS A 341 45.07 -24.95 22.80
CA LYS A 341 45.35 -25.85 21.67
C LYS A 341 44.36 -27.01 21.64
N PRO A 342 44.06 -27.58 20.45
CA PRO A 342 43.35 -28.84 20.33
C PRO A 342 43.94 -29.92 21.25
N GLY A 343 43.08 -30.56 22.03
CA GLY A 343 43.44 -31.57 23.04
C GLY A 343 43.58 -31.03 24.47
N ASP A 344 43.68 -29.71 24.67
CA ASP A 344 43.78 -29.13 26.02
C ASP A 344 42.52 -29.43 26.84
N ILE A 345 42.73 -29.82 28.10
CA ILE A 345 41.69 -30.02 29.10
C ILE A 345 41.66 -28.82 30.04
N ILE A 346 40.50 -28.16 30.11
CA ILE A 346 40.31 -26.90 30.83
C ILE A 346 39.29 -27.09 31.94
N GLY A 347 39.64 -26.68 33.16
CA GLY A 347 38.75 -26.73 34.31
C GLY A 347 39.51 -27.09 35.60
N PRO A 348 38.79 -27.23 36.72
CA PRO A 348 37.34 -27.07 36.84
C PRO A 348 36.92 -25.59 36.76
N VAL A 349 35.96 -25.26 35.89
CA VAL A 349 35.42 -23.89 35.72
C VAL A 349 34.09 -23.76 36.46
N PRO A 350 33.95 -22.86 37.46
CA PRO A 350 32.70 -22.66 38.17
C PRO A 350 31.70 -21.84 37.34
N VAL A 351 30.45 -22.30 37.26
CA VAL A 351 29.36 -21.56 36.61
C VAL A 351 28.07 -21.79 37.40
N GLY A 352 27.62 -20.75 38.09
CA GLY A 352 26.48 -20.85 39.02
C GLY A 352 26.80 -21.85 40.14
N THR A 353 25.97 -22.89 40.27
CA THR A 353 26.14 -23.95 41.27
C THR A 353 26.83 -25.21 40.72
N ALA A 354 27.31 -25.17 39.47
CA ALA A 354 27.91 -26.31 38.79
C ALA A 354 29.36 -26.04 38.39
N TRP A 355 30.08 -27.12 38.07
CA TRP A 355 31.45 -27.13 37.61
C TRP A 355 31.55 -27.77 36.25
N TYR A 356 32.35 -27.15 35.38
CA TYR A 356 32.55 -27.59 34.01
C TYR A 356 34.01 -27.99 33.78
N VAL A 357 34.18 -29.09 33.04
CA VAL A 357 35.45 -29.49 32.44
C VAL A 357 35.27 -29.44 30.93
N PHE A 358 36.14 -28.73 30.24
CA PHE A 358 36.13 -28.61 28.79
C PHE A 358 37.31 -29.34 28.18
N ARG A 359 37.12 -29.80 26.95
CA ARG A 359 38.18 -30.26 26.06
C ARG A 359 38.11 -29.42 24.78
N ILE A 360 39.24 -28.86 24.37
CA ILE A 360 39.33 -28.16 23.09
C ILE A 360 39.44 -29.19 21.97
N GLU A 361 38.50 -29.17 21.03
CA GLU A 361 38.52 -30.07 19.87
C GLU A 361 39.24 -29.40 18.69
N GLU A 362 38.89 -28.15 18.41
CA GLU A 362 39.44 -27.35 17.32
C GLU A 362 39.49 -25.88 17.77
N ASN A 363 40.44 -25.12 17.24
CA ASN A 363 40.47 -23.67 17.38
C ASN A 363 40.54 -22.99 16.00
N ARG A 364 39.95 -21.80 15.93
CA ARG A 364 39.96 -20.94 14.75
C ARG A 364 40.39 -19.54 15.20
N PRO A 365 41.52 -19.02 14.69
CA PRO A 365 41.99 -17.70 15.07
C PRO A 365 41.02 -16.62 14.61
N ALA A 366 41.06 -15.47 15.29
CA ALA A 366 40.39 -14.29 14.79
C ALA A 366 40.99 -13.92 13.42
N ARG A 367 40.13 -13.52 12.49
CA ARG A 367 40.58 -12.99 11.20
C ARG A 367 39.65 -11.89 10.75
N MET A 368 40.19 -11.01 9.92
CA MET A 368 39.41 -10.00 9.23
C MET A 368 39.12 -10.51 7.81
N PRO A 369 37.87 -10.87 7.47
CA PRO A 369 37.51 -11.25 6.12
C PRO A 369 37.79 -10.11 5.13
N SER A 370 38.05 -10.47 3.87
CA SER A 370 38.10 -9.49 2.79
C SER A 370 36.69 -8.93 2.51
N TYR A 371 36.62 -7.76 1.87
CA TYR A 371 35.33 -7.21 1.44
C TYR A 371 34.56 -8.22 0.57
N ASP A 372 35.25 -8.92 -0.34
CA ASP A 372 34.62 -9.88 -1.25
C ASP A 372 33.98 -11.05 -0.51
N GLU A 373 34.57 -11.51 0.61
CA GLU A 373 34.02 -12.59 1.44
C GLU A 373 32.71 -12.17 2.14
N VAL A 374 32.54 -10.87 2.44
CA VAL A 374 31.41 -10.36 3.23
C VAL A 374 30.50 -9.42 2.45
N LYS A 375 30.75 -9.20 1.16
CA LYS A 375 30.08 -8.19 0.32
C LYS A 375 28.56 -8.25 0.41
N ASP A 376 27.98 -9.44 0.33
CA ASP A 376 26.51 -9.61 0.40
C ASP A 376 25.94 -9.28 1.77
N ARG A 377 26.68 -9.56 2.85
CA ARG A 377 26.30 -9.19 4.22
C ARG A 377 26.38 -7.67 4.39
N VAL A 378 27.50 -7.07 3.99
CA VAL A 378 27.70 -5.61 4.03
C VAL A 378 26.61 -4.88 3.25
N LYS A 379 26.28 -5.35 2.04
CA LYS A 379 25.24 -4.74 1.20
C LYS A 379 23.87 -4.76 1.88
N LYS A 380 23.50 -5.86 2.55
CA LYS A 380 22.25 -5.97 3.30
C LYS A 380 22.22 -5.03 4.50
N ASP A 381 23.29 -5.00 5.28
CA ASP A 381 23.38 -4.14 6.46
C ASP A 381 23.33 -2.66 6.07
N TYR A 382 24.07 -2.28 5.02
CA TYR A 382 24.03 -0.94 4.45
C TYR A 382 22.62 -0.57 3.96
N ALA A 383 21.95 -1.47 3.22
CA ALA A 383 20.59 -1.25 2.72
C ALA A 383 19.61 -1.01 3.87
N LEU A 384 19.66 -1.84 4.91
CA LEU A 384 18.80 -1.71 6.09
C LEU A 384 19.03 -0.37 6.80
N ARG A 385 20.29 0.01 7.00
CA ARG A 385 20.63 1.26 7.67
C ARG A 385 20.27 2.48 6.84
N LYS A 386 20.48 2.43 5.52
CA LYS A 386 20.08 3.49 4.58
C LYS A 386 18.56 3.67 4.57
N ALA A 387 17.80 2.57 4.56
CA ALA A 387 16.34 2.58 4.66
C ALA A 387 15.89 3.19 6.00
N GLN A 388 16.50 2.80 7.12
CA GLN A 388 16.20 3.37 8.43
C GLN A 388 16.48 4.89 8.47
N ALA A 389 17.62 5.33 7.93
CA ALA A 389 17.96 6.76 7.87
C ALA A 389 16.97 7.56 7.02
N ARG A 390 16.55 7.01 5.87
CA ARG A 390 15.53 7.63 5.01
C ARG A 390 14.17 7.69 5.69
N TYR A 391 13.75 6.64 6.36
CA TYR A 391 12.52 6.62 7.13
C TYR A 391 12.52 7.70 8.22
N GLN A 392 13.60 7.84 8.97
CA GLN A 392 13.73 8.90 9.97
C GLN A 392 13.68 10.29 9.33
N SER A 393 14.35 10.48 8.20
CA SER A 393 14.30 11.75 7.46
C SER A 393 12.89 12.09 6.97
N LEU A 394 12.16 11.12 6.42
CA LEU A 394 10.77 11.28 5.99
C LEU A 394 9.86 11.66 7.16
N LEU A 395 10.04 11.00 8.31
CA LEU A 395 9.30 11.31 9.53
C LEU A 395 9.58 12.74 10.00
N GLU A 396 10.85 13.13 10.09
CA GLU A 396 11.24 14.50 10.48
C GLU A 396 10.70 15.56 9.53
N GLN A 397 10.78 15.34 8.21
CA GLN A 397 10.27 16.27 7.21
C GLN A 397 8.75 16.42 7.31
N THR A 398 8.05 15.31 7.53
CA THR A 398 6.59 15.30 7.69
C THR A 398 6.18 16.01 8.98
N LEU A 399 6.91 15.80 10.08
CA LEU A 399 6.67 16.50 11.35
C LEU A 399 6.99 18.00 11.28
N LYS A 400 8.02 18.40 10.54
CA LYS A 400 8.40 19.82 10.36
C LYS A 400 7.46 20.57 9.43
N SER A 401 6.98 19.92 8.37
CA SER A 401 6.06 20.54 7.40
C SER A 401 4.64 20.66 7.92
N ALA A 402 4.24 19.83 8.87
CA ALA A 402 3.01 19.99 9.63
C ALA A 402 3.24 20.93 10.82
N GLU A 403 2.31 21.85 11.10
CA GLU A 403 2.32 22.68 12.32
C GLU A 403 1.95 21.84 13.57
N VAL A 404 2.74 20.80 13.87
CA VAL A 404 2.44 19.84 14.93
C VAL A 404 2.79 20.44 16.29
N LYS A 405 1.79 20.61 17.15
CA LYS A 405 1.99 20.89 18.59
C LYS A 405 1.89 19.60 19.38
N LEU A 406 3.01 19.17 19.94
CA LEU A 406 3.10 17.96 20.76
C LEU A 406 2.96 18.32 22.25
N TYR A 407 2.03 17.65 22.94
CA TYR A 407 1.82 17.77 24.39
C TYR A 407 2.12 16.42 25.09
N LEU A 408 3.31 15.86 24.82
CA LEU A 408 3.68 14.52 25.28
C LEU A 408 3.79 14.42 26.80
N GLU A 409 4.06 15.53 27.48
CA GLU A 409 4.07 15.64 28.94
C GLU A 409 2.72 15.30 29.59
N ARG A 410 1.63 15.35 28.82
CA ARG A 410 0.28 14.97 29.28
C ARG A 410 -0.02 13.49 29.13
N PHE A 411 0.89 12.73 28.51
CA PHE A 411 0.76 11.29 28.34
C PHE A 411 1.33 10.57 29.57
N GLU A 412 0.52 10.46 30.62
CA GLU A 412 0.87 9.64 31.79
C GLU A 412 0.69 8.14 31.46
N THR A 413 1.76 7.35 31.58
CA THR A 413 1.64 5.90 31.52
C THR A 413 0.89 5.43 32.76
N THR A 414 -0.37 5.02 32.60
CA THR A 414 -1.13 4.38 33.69
C THR A 414 -0.55 2.98 33.90
N THR A 415 0.59 2.91 34.59
CA THR A 415 1.05 1.67 35.20
C THR A 415 0.17 1.44 36.42
N LYS A 416 -1.02 0.86 36.18
CA LYS A 416 -1.79 0.22 37.26
C LYS A 416 -0.92 -0.92 37.80
N LYS A 417 -0.30 -0.70 38.96
CA LYS A 417 0.23 -1.75 39.83
C LYS A 417 -0.89 -2.59 40.41
#